data_AF-A0AAN7DN84-F1
#
_entry.id   AF-A0AAN7DN84-F1
#
_cell.length_a   1.000
_cell.length_b   1.000
_cell.length_c   1.000
_cell.angle_alpha   90.00
_cell.angle_beta   90.00
_cell.angle_gamma   90.00
#
_symmetry.space_group_name_H-M   'P 1'
#
loop_
_entity.id
_entity.type
_entity.pdbx_description
1 polymer ?
#
loop_
_entity_poly.entity_id
_entity_poly.type
_entity_poly.pdbx_seq_one_letter_code
_entity_poly.pdbx_strand_id
1 'polypeptide(L)'
;MDQYSDPQEGQLTPMDTDDRTALSWISWFCSSKKHQYYTEVDEKFIEDPFNLIGLNQHIPLYKETLEIILDLEPDDAMYNRVPDLSLLEPAAELLYGLIHQRYILTKMGMLQMYEKYEQGDFGKCPRVFCNDCHLLPCGEHDIPKQSSVRLFCPNCKDIYIPPNPKYQDIDGSHFGTTFPHLFFQAFPESIKVVEPNIYVAKLFGFRISDLSAVGPRMQWLRMTKDKPVAITAEGEEDEDAEDMMA
;
A
#
# COMPACT_ATOMS: atom_id res chain seq x y z
N MET A 1 -1.52 63.98 21.19
CA MET A 1 -1.94 64.36 19.83
C MET A 1 -1.92 63.07 19.04
N ASP A 2 -3.13 62.52 18.95
CA ASP A 2 -3.65 61.56 17.96
C ASP A 2 -3.08 60.14 17.95
N GLN A 3 -3.65 59.36 18.87
CA GLN A 3 -3.96 57.95 18.66
C GLN A 3 -5.05 57.85 17.57
N TYR A 4 -4.79 57.10 16.50
CA TYR A 4 -5.84 56.43 15.74
C TYR A 4 -5.39 55.00 15.43
N SER A 5 -6.16 54.08 16.01
CA SER A 5 -6.05 52.63 15.91
C SER A 5 -6.66 52.19 14.58
N ASP A 6 -5.95 51.34 13.83
CA ASP A 6 -6.51 50.60 12.70
C ASP A 6 -6.68 49.14 13.14
N PRO A 7 -7.90 48.56 13.13
CA PRO A 7 -8.10 47.18 13.54
C PRO A 7 -7.57 46.25 12.45
N GLN A 8 -6.68 45.33 12.81
CA GLN A 8 -6.36 44.18 11.96
C GLN A 8 -7.65 43.38 11.73
N GLU A 9 -8.24 43.54 10.56
CA GLU A 9 -9.22 42.60 10.02
C GLU A 9 -8.56 41.22 10.02
N GLY A 10 -9.03 40.36 10.93
CA GLY A 10 -8.74 38.95 10.87
C GLY A 10 -9.23 38.42 9.53
N GLN A 11 -8.30 38.07 8.64
CA GLN A 11 -8.60 37.20 7.52
C GLN A 11 -9.13 35.89 8.09
N LEU A 12 -10.46 35.80 8.15
CA LEU A 12 -11.17 34.55 8.21
C LEU A 12 -10.71 33.76 6.97
N THR A 13 -9.82 32.80 7.17
CA THR A 13 -9.63 31.73 6.20
C THR A 13 -11.02 31.16 5.92
N PRO A 14 -11.47 31.08 4.66
CA PRO A 14 -12.71 30.40 4.34
C PRO A 14 -12.63 29.02 4.98
N MET A 15 -13.53 28.80 5.94
CA MET A 15 -13.81 27.49 6.50
C MET A 15 -14.01 26.56 5.30
N ASP A 16 -13.33 25.41 5.26
CA ASP A 16 -13.52 24.33 4.29
C ASP A 16 -15.00 23.90 4.31
N THR A 17 -15.84 24.64 3.61
CA THR A 17 -17.23 24.29 3.38
C THR A 17 -17.31 23.70 1.99
N ASP A 18 -17.35 22.38 2.00
CA ASP A 18 -18.12 21.55 1.07
C ASP A 18 -17.46 21.14 -0.26
N ASP A 19 -16.32 20.46 -0.18
CA ASP A 19 -15.81 19.59 -1.25
C ASP A 19 -16.41 18.16 -1.18
N ARG A 20 -17.29 17.89 -0.20
CA ARG A 20 -17.97 16.59 -0.04
C ARG A 20 -19.13 16.41 -1.01
N THR A 21 -19.68 17.48 -1.58
CA THR A 21 -20.92 17.40 -2.39
C THR A 21 -20.71 17.04 -3.86
N ALA A 22 -19.48 16.89 -4.34
CA ALA A 22 -19.21 16.59 -5.77
C ALA A 22 -18.54 15.23 -6.03
N LEU A 23 -17.97 14.58 -5.01
CA LEU A 23 -17.24 13.31 -5.16
C LEU A 23 -18.10 12.15 -4.64
N SER A 24 -18.00 10.99 -5.29
CA SER A 24 -18.55 9.76 -4.70
C SER A 24 -17.80 9.39 -3.43
N TRP A 25 -18.39 8.56 -2.57
CA TRP A 25 -17.79 8.07 -1.35
C TRP A 25 -16.42 7.41 -1.63
N ILE A 26 -16.32 6.62 -2.70
CA ILE A 26 -15.09 5.94 -3.11
C ILE A 26 -14.00 6.95 -3.46
N SER A 27 -14.30 7.92 -4.33
CA SER A 27 -13.33 8.95 -4.72
C SER A 27 -12.96 9.85 -3.54
N TRP A 28 -13.93 10.22 -2.70
CA TRP A 28 -13.67 10.95 -1.46
C TRP A 28 -12.74 10.17 -0.53
N PHE A 29 -13.02 8.89 -0.30
CA PHE A 29 -12.23 8.01 0.55
C PHE A 29 -10.79 7.94 0.04
N CYS A 30 -10.58 7.62 -1.24
CA CYS A 30 -9.27 7.48 -1.86
C CYS A 30 -8.50 8.81 -1.99
N SER A 31 -9.20 9.95 -2.09
CA SER A 31 -8.57 11.29 -2.15
C SER A 31 -7.91 11.70 -0.83
N SER A 32 -8.29 11.06 0.28
CA SER A 32 -7.76 11.40 1.60
C SER A 32 -6.26 11.14 1.69
N LYS A 33 -5.52 12.07 2.30
CA LYS A 33 -4.08 11.91 2.55
C LYS A 33 -3.74 10.66 3.36
N LYS A 34 -4.68 10.13 4.15
CA LYS A 34 -4.49 8.88 4.91
C LYS A 34 -4.62 7.65 4.01
N HIS A 35 -5.39 7.72 2.92
CA HIS A 35 -5.74 6.58 2.07
C HIS A 35 -4.97 6.50 0.75
N GLN A 36 -3.81 7.14 0.65
CA GLN A 36 -3.04 7.21 -0.61
C GLN A 36 -2.61 5.83 -1.17
N TYR A 37 -2.62 4.78 -0.36
CA TYR A 37 -2.31 3.41 -0.82
C TYR A 37 -3.48 2.72 -1.51
N TYR A 38 -4.71 3.20 -1.31
CA TYR A 38 -5.89 2.65 -1.96
C TYR A 38 -5.96 3.06 -3.42
N THR A 39 -6.67 2.25 -4.18
CA THR A 39 -7.14 2.56 -5.52
C THR A 39 -8.67 2.61 -5.54
N GLU A 40 -9.24 3.31 -6.52
CA GLU A 40 -10.69 3.42 -6.67
C GLU A 40 -11.26 2.13 -7.28
N VAL A 41 -12.01 1.40 -6.47
CA VAL A 41 -12.71 0.18 -6.92
C VAL A 41 -13.85 0.58 -7.84
N ASP A 42 -13.88 0.01 -9.05
CA ASP A 42 -15.00 0.20 -9.99
C ASP A 42 -16.31 -0.26 -9.35
N GLU A 43 -17.32 0.60 -9.33
CA GLU A 43 -18.65 0.28 -8.78
C GLU A 43 -19.24 -0.99 -9.39
N LYS A 44 -18.98 -1.28 -10.67
CA LYS A 44 -19.44 -2.53 -11.32
C LYS A 44 -18.87 -3.79 -10.68
N PHE A 45 -17.66 -3.70 -10.11
CA PHE A 45 -17.08 -4.81 -9.37
C PHE A 45 -17.83 -5.05 -8.05
N ILE A 46 -18.27 -3.97 -7.40
CA ILE A 46 -19.01 -3.99 -6.14
C ILE A 46 -20.46 -4.43 -6.36
N GLU A 47 -21.08 -4.01 -7.46
CA GLU A 47 -22.45 -4.36 -7.83
C GLU A 47 -22.64 -5.86 -8.08
N ASP A 48 -21.59 -6.58 -8.49
CA ASP A 48 -21.64 -8.03 -8.66
C ASP A 48 -21.49 -8.76 -7.30
N PRO A 49 -22.57 -9.38 -6.77
CA PRO A 49 -22.53 -10.01 -5.46
C PRO A 49 -21.56 -11.19 -5.38
N PHE A 50 -21.18 -11.80 -6.51
CA PHE A 50 -20.21 -12.88 -6.55
C PHE A 50 -18.84 -12.43 -6.01
N ASN A 51 -18.45 -11.19 -6.32
CA ASN A 51 -17.18 -10.62 -5.85
C ASN A 51 -17.17 -10.36 -4.34
N LEU A 52 -18.36 -10.24 -3.72
CA LEU A 52 -18.53 -9.86 -2.32
C LEU A 52 -18.86 -11.04 -1.38
N ILE A 53 -18.87 -12.28 -1.90
CA ILE A 53 -19.24 -13.47 -1.14
C ILE A 53 -18.44 -13.58 0.17
N GLY A 54 -19.15 -13.79 1.28
CA GLY A 54 -18.59 -14.02 2.61
C GLY A 54 -18.24 -12.76 3.41
N LEU A 55 -18.19 -11.57 2.79
CA LEU A 55 -17.84 -10.33 3.49
C LEU A 55 -18.89 -9.94 4.54
N ASN A 56 -20.15 -10.29 4.31
CA ASN A 56 -21.26 -10.06 5.23
C ASN A 56 -21.07 -10.70 6.62
N GLN A 57 -20.21 -11.70 6.76
CA GLN A 57 -19.92 -12.34 8.05
C GLN A 57 -19.03 -11.48 8.95
N HIS A 58 -18.31 -10.51 8.36
CA HIS A 58 -17.35 -9.66 9.06
C HIS A 58 -17.89 -8.26 9.38
N ILE A 59 -18.99 -7.86 8.72
CA ILE A 59 -19.46 -6.48 8.72
C ILE A 59 -20.85 -6.38 9.38
N PRO A 60 -21.01 -5.63 10.49
CA PRO A 60 -22.32 -5.35 11.05
C PRO A 60 -23.11 -4.45 10.09
N LEU A 61 -24.43 -4.67 9.98
CA LEU A 61 -25.30 -3.87 9.08
C LEU A 61 -24.72 -3.80 7.66
N TYR A 62 -24.28 -4.96 7.15
CA TYR A 62 -23.57 -5.07 5.87
C TYR A 62 -24.30 -4.38 4.72
N LYS A 63 -25.64 -4.53 4.66
CA LYS A 63 -26.44 -3.95 3.58
C LYS A 63 -26.41 -2.43 3.63
N GLU A 64 -26.69 -1.85 4.79
CA GLU A 64 -26.66 -0.40 5.01
C GLU A 64 -25.26 0.17 4.78
N THR A 65 -24.22 -0.55 5.22
CA THR A 65 -22.82 -0.16 5.02
C THR A 65 -22.46 -0.13 3.53
N LEU A 66 -22.92 -1.11 2.76
CA LEU A 66 -22.70 -1.18 1.32
C LEU A 66 -23.45 -0.07 0.58
N GLU A 67 -24.67 0.24 1.01
CA GLU A 67 -25.47 1.36 0.48
C GLU A 67 -24.77 2.71 0.68
N ILE A 68 -24.11 2.91 1.83
CA ILE A 68 -23.27 4.10 2.08
C ILE A 68 -22.07 4.17 1.13
N ILE A 69 -21.35 3.06 0.90
CA ILE A 69 -20.18 3.05 0.01
C ILE A 69 -20.57 3.38 -1.44
N LEU A 70 -21.79 3.03 -1.85
CA LEU A 70 -22.33 3.25 -3.20
C LEU A 70 -23.14 4.56 -3.32
N ASP A 71 -23.09 5.44 -2.31
CA ASP A 71 -23.87 6.69 -2.24
C ASP A 71 -25.37 6.51 -2.55
N LEU A 72 -25.95 5.39 -2.15
CA LEU A 72 -27.38 5.15 -2.34
C LEU A 72 -28.18 5.98 -1.34
N GLU A 73 -29.25 6.62 -1.82
CA GLU A 73 -30.12 7.41 -0.96
C GLU A 73 -30.75 6.52 0.13
N PRO A 74 -30.54 6.82 1.42
CA PRO A 74 -31.09 6.05 2.52
C PRO A 74 -32.62 6.15 2.54
N ASP A 75 -33.29 5.00 2.63
CA ASP A 75 -34.75 4.94 2.77
C ASP A 75 -35.19 5.16 4.23
N ASP A 76 -36.50 5.39 4.43
CA ASP A 76 -37.08 5.56 5.77
C ASP A 76 -36.77 4.35 6.67
N ALA A 77 -36.67 3.14 6.11
CA ALA A 77 -36.38 1.93 6.86
C ALA A 77 -34.93 1.92 7.39
N MET A 78 -33.97 2.45 6.62
CA MET A 78 -32.58 2.63 7.01
C MET A 78 -32.45 3.64 8.14
N TYR A 79 -33.08 4.82 8.04
CA TYR A 79 -33.07 5.82 9.10
C TYR A 79 -33.69 5.30 10.41
N ASN A 80 -34.72 4.46 10.31
CA ASN A 80 -35.32 3.81 11.48
C ASN A 80 -34.38 2.79 12.14
N ARG A 81 -33.51 2.12 11.38
CA ARG A 81 -32.52 1.16 11.90
C ARG A 81 -31.26 1.85 12.41
N VAL A 82 -30.80 2.88 11.69
CA VAL A 82 -29.57 3.62 11.94
C VAL A 82 -29.89 5.13 11.90
N PRO A 83 -30.27 5.72 13.04
CA PRO A 83 -30.63 7.15 13.07
C PRO A 83 -29.45 8.08 12.76
N ASP A 84 -28.23 7.65 13.06
CA ASP A 84 -27.00 8.38 12.80
C ASP A 84 -26.09 7.55 11.86
N LEU A 85 -26.07 7.93 10.58
CA LEU A 85 -25.32 7.23 9.53
C LEU A 85 -23.80 7.32 9.74
N SER A 86 -23.30 8.31 10.49
CA SER A 86 -21.86 8.43 10.78
C SER A 86 -21.33 7.24 11.58
N LEU A 87 -22.21 6.52 12.29
CA LEU A 87 -21.86 5.30 13.02
C LEU A 87 -21.45 4.15 12.09
N LEU A 88 -21.78 4.22 10.80
CA LEU A 88 -21.38 3.23 9.80
C LEU A 88 -19.99 3.51 9.21
N GLU A 89 -19.38 4.67 9.44
CA GLU A 89 -18.06 5.02 8.86
C GLU A 89 -16.98 3.96 9.15
N PRO A 90 -16.80 3.43 10.38
CA PRO A 90 -15.80 2.40 10.63
C PRO A 90 -16.11 1.07 9.95
N ALA A 91 -17.40 0.75 9.78
CA ALA A 91 -17.84 -0.45 9.06
C ALA A 91 -17.61 -0.30 7.55
N ALA A 92 -17.83 0.91 7.01
CA ALA A 92 -17.63 1.23 5.60
C ALA A 92 -16.14 1.19 5.23
N GLU A 93 -15.27 1.78 6.06
CA GLU A 93 -13.81 1.72 5.86
C GLU A 93 -13.30 0.26 5.86
N LEU A 94 -13.79 -0.57 6.79
CA LEU A 94 -13.46 -2.00 6.84
C LEU A 94 -14.01 -2.77 5.62
N LEU A 95 -15.29 -2.57 5.27
CA LEU A 95 -15.91 -3.26 4.14
C LEU A 95 -15.21 -2.88 2.83
N TYR A 96 -14.98 -1.59 2.58
CA TYR A 96 -14.27 -1.13 1.39
C TYR A 96 -12.85 -1.69 1.33
N GLY A 97 -12.15 -1.76 2.46
CA GLY A 97 -10.85 -2.39 2.54
C GLY A 97 -10.84 -3.87 2.13
N LEU A 98 -11.84 -4.65 2.56
CA LEU A 98 -11.95 -6.08 2.18
C LEU A 98 -12.38 -6.28 0.72
N ILE A 99 -13.16 -5.35 0.18
CA ILE A 99 -13.47 -5.30 -1.26
C ILE A 99 -12.18 -5.00 -2.04
N HIS A 100 -11.43 -3.99 -1.60
CA HIS A 100 -10.19 -3.55 -2.21
C HIS A 100 -9.15 -4.67 -2.27
N GLN A 101 -8.99 -5.46 -1.19
CA GLN A 101 -8.12 -6.64 -1.15
C GLN A 101 -8.40 -7.61 -2.31
N ARG A 102 -9.67 -7.80 -2.68
CA ARG A 102 -10.07 -8.66 -3.81
C ARG A 102 -9.88 -7.94 -5.14
N TYR A 103 -10.24 -6.66 -5.21
CA TYR A 103 -10.20 -5.88 -6.44
C TYR A 103 -8.78 -5.74 -7.00
N ILE A 104 -7.77 -5.52 -6.16
CA ILE A 104 -6.38 -5.35 -6.60
C ILE A 104 -5.74 -6.64 -7.16
N LEU A 105 -6.43 -7.78 -7.04
CA LEU A 105 -6.05 -9.04 -7.69
C LEU A 105 -6.71 -9.23 -9.07
N THR A 106 -7.62 -8.35 -9.46
CA THR A 106 -8.21 -8.32 -10.80
C THR A 106 -7.31 -7.58 -11.78
N LYS A 107 -7.51 -7.77 -13.09
CA LYS A 107 -6.78 -7.04 -14.12
C LYS A 107 -6.91 -5.51 -13.97
N MET A 108 -8.11 -5.00 -13.71
CA MET A 108 -8.34 -3.55 -13.60
C MET A 108 -7.68 -2.98 -12.35
N GLY A 109 -7.85 -3.63 -11.20
CA GLY A 109 -7.20 -3.20 -9.96
C GLY A 109 -5.68 -3.26 -10.04
N MET A 110 -5.13 -4.32 -10.66
CA MET A 110 -3.68 -4.43 -10.90
C MET A 110 -3.13 -3.29 -11.74
N LEU A 111 -3.82 -2.89 -12.81
CA LEU A 111 -3.38 -1.79 -13.67
C LEU A 111 -3.38 -0.45 -12.92
N GLN A 112 -4.42 -0.16 -12.12
CA GLN A 112 -4.41 1.06 -11.32
C GLN A 112 -3.29 1.06 -10.27
N MET A 113 -3.06 -0.08 -9.60
CA MET A 113 -1.95 -0.21 -8.65
C MET A 113 -0.58 -0.13 -9.33
N TYR A 114 -0.45 -0.56 -10.59
CA TYR A 114 0.76 -0.42 -11.39
C TYR A 114 1.10 1.04 -11.64
N GLU A 115 0.12 1.86 -12.03
CA GLU A 115 0.33 3.30 -12.24
C GLU A 115 0.85 3.99 -10.97
N LYS A 116 0.29 3.65 -9.81
CA LYS A 116 0.74 4.15 -8.49
C LYS A 116 2.14 3.67 -8.13
N TYR A 117 2.46 2.41 -8.46
CA TYR A 117 3.79 1.84 -8.23
C TYR A 117 4.85 2.57 -9.05
N GLU A 118 4.59 2.82 -10.33
CA GLU A 118 5.51 3.55 -11.22
C GLU A 118 5.75 4.99 -10.75
N GLN A 119 4.71 5.64 -10.21
CA GLN A 119 4.80 6.99 -9.62
C GLN A 119 5.53 7.01 -8.26
N GLY A 120 5.70 5.85 -7.63
CA GLY A 120 6.36 5.73 -6.32
C GLY A 120 5.46 6.13 -5.15
N ASP A 121 4.13 6.09 -5.32
CA ASP A 121 3.14 6.50 -4.32
C ASP A 121 3.25 5.74 -3.00
N PHE A 122 3.68 4.48 -3.08
CA PHE A 122 3.81 3.60 -1.92
C PHE A 122 5.10 3.84 -1.13
N GLY A 123 6.04 4.61 -1.70
CA GLY A 123 7.33 4.90 -1.12
C GLY A 123 8.44 3.95 -1.60
N LYS A 124 9.59 4.05 -0.95
CA LYS A 124 10.85 3.41 -1.37
C LYS A 124 11.43 2.56 -0.25
N CYS A 125 12.15 1.52 -0.64
CA CYS A 125 12.80 0.59 0.30
C CYS A 125 13.77 1.33 1.24
N PRO A 126 13.66 1.12 2.56
CA PRO A 126 14.55 1.76 3.53
C PRO A 126 15.98 1.19 3.53
N ARG A 127 16.21 0.05 2.87
CA ARG A 127 17.57 -0.49 2.70
C ARG A 127 18.34 0.37 1.70
N VAL A 128 19.43 0.98 2.16
CA VAL A 128 20.33 1.81 1.33
C VAL A 128 20.72 1.12 0.02
N PHE A 129 21.08 -0.16 0.07
CA PHE A 129 21.52 -0.92 -1.11
C PHE A 129 20.38 -1.52 -1.95
N CYS A 130 19.13 -1.14 -1.68
CA CYS A 130 18.02 -1.42 -2.60
C CYS A 130 17.84 -0.35 -3.67
N ASN A 131 18.67 0.70 -3.67
CA ASN A 131 18.72 1.76 -4.69
C ASN A 131 17.34 2.38 -4.97
N ASP A 132 16.67 2.88 -3.93
CA ASP A 132 15.39 3.57 -4.04
C ASP A 132 14.27 2.74 -4.70
N CYS A 133 14.37 1.40 -4.63
CA CYS A 133 13.36 0.49 -5.16
C CYS A 133 11.97 0.83 -4.60
N HIS A 134 10.99 1.02 -5.49
CA HIS A 134 9.61 1.27 -5.12
C HIS A 134 9.01 0.05 -4.41
N LEU A 135 8.06 0.33 -3.52
CA LEU A 135 7.42 -0.69 -2.68
C LEU A 135 5.97 -0.94 -3.12
N LEU A 136 5.39 -2.03 -2.63
CA LEU A 136 3.95 -2.29 -2.75
C LEU A 136 3.33 -2.53 -1.38
N PRO A 137 2.09 -2.07 -1.11
CA PRO A 137 1.41 -2.35 0.14
C PRO A 137 1.01 -3.83 0.24
N CYS A 138 1.04 -4.37 1.45
CA CYS A 138 0.61 -5.73 1.75
C CYS A 138 0.15 -5.89 3.20
N GLY A 139 -0.53 -6.99 3.49
CA GLY A 139 -0.81 -7.47 4.84
C GLY A 139 0.16 -8.58 5.25
N GLU A 140 0.44 -8.67 6.55
CA GLU A 140 1.01 -9.89 7.16
C GLU A 140 -0.06 -11.00 7.25
N HIS A 141 -1.33 -10.59 7.26
CA HIS A 141 -2.49 -11.45 7.43
C HIS A 141 -3.63 -10.99 6.52
N ASP A 142 -4.44 -11.94 6.05
CA ASP A 142 -5.69 -11.66 5.34
C ASP A 142 -6.89 -11.46 6.28
N ILE A 143 -6.71 -11.73 7.58
CA ILE A 143 -7.75 -11.58 8.60
C ILE A 143 -7.70 -10.15 9.14
N PRO A 144 -8.84 -9.42 9.20
CA PRO A 144 -8.86 -8.05 9.70
C PRO A 144 -8.41 -7.91 11.15
N LYS A 145 -7.91 -6.71 11.48
CA LYS A 145 -7.53 -6.21 12.80
C LYS A 145 -6.38 -6.97 13.46
N GLN A 146 -5.57 -7.68 12.66
CA GLN A 146 -4.39 -8.39 13.16
C GLN A 146 -3.12 -7.52 13.09
N SER A 147 -2.92 -6.81 11.99
CA SER A 147 -1.73 -5.99 11.78
C SER A 147 -2.04 -4.82 10.86
N SER A 148 -1.32 -3.72 11.03
CA SER A 148 -1.33 -2.63 10.07
C SER A 148 -0.75 -3.05 8.71
N VAL A 149 -0.97 -2.24 7.69
CA VAL A 149 -0.33 -2.38 6.38
C VAL A 149 1.19 -2.38 6.49
N ARG A 150 1.81 -3.19 5.64
CA ARG A 150 3.25 -3.30 5.40
C ARG A 150 3.58 -2.95 3.96
N LEU A 151 4.87 -2.77 3.69
CA LEU A 151 5.38 -2.45 2.37
C LEU A 151 6.39 -3.50 1.93
N PHE A 152 6.07 -4.25 0.88
CA PHE A 152 6.93 -5.25 0.29
C PHE A 152 7.90 -4.63 -0.72
N CYS A 153 9.18 -5.04 -0.65
CA CYS A 153 10.20 -4.66 -1.63
C CYS A 153 10.52 -5.84 -2.56
N PRO A 154 10.37 -5.70 -3.90
CA PRO A 154 10.73 -6.76 -4.84
C PRO A 154 12.23 -7.05 -4.89
N ASN A 155 13.07 -6.04 -4.60
CA ASN A 155 14.52 -6.18 -4.70
C ASN A 155 15.09 -7.03 -3.54
N CYS A 156 14.81 -6.65 -2.28
CA CYS A 156 15.29 -7.43 -1.14
C CYS A 156 14.35 -8.55 -0.68
N LYS A 157 13.14 -8.65 -1.24
CA LYS A 157 12.14 -9.67 -0.94
C LYS A 157 11.75 -9.70 0.54
N ASP A 158 11.61 -8.52 1.14
CA ASP A 158 11.30 -8.33 2.55
C ASP A 158 10.24 -7.25 2.73
N ILE A 159 9.59 -7.22 3.89
CA ILE A 159 8.50 -6.29 4.23
C ILE A 159 8.93 -5.26 5.28
N TYR A 160 8.37 -4.06 5.18
CA TYR A 160 8.72 -2.93 6.04
C TYR A 160 7.47 -2.23 6.58
N ILE A 161 7.63 -1.59 7.73
CA ILE A 161 6.61 -0.68 8.27
C ILE A 161 6.64 0.61 7.44
N PRO A 162 5.48 1.14 7.01
CA PRO A 162 5.41 2.45 6.38
C PRO A 162 6.10 3.52 7.25
N PRO A 163 7.01 4.34 6.70
CA PRO A 163 7.78 5.30 7.51
C PRO A 163 6.92 6.45 8.03
N ASN A 164 5.83 6.79 7.34
CA ASN A 164 4.89 7.83 7.78
C ASN A 164 3.85 7.22 8.73
N PRO A 165 3.76 7.69 9.99
CA PRO A 165 2.82 7.16 10.98
C PRO A 165 1.35 7.21 10.56
N LYS A 166 0.96 8.11 9.63
CA LYS A 166 -0.43 8.21 9.16
C LYS A 166 -0.99 6.94 8.53
N TYR A 167 -0.11 6.02 8.12
CA TYR A 167 -0.49 4.73 7.53
C TYR A 167 -0.53 3.59 8.56
N GLN A 168 -0.13 3.81 9.80
CA GLN A 168 -0.07 2.76 10.83
C GLN A 168 -1.45 2.27 11.26
N ASP A 169 -2.49 3.09 11.09
CA ASP A 169 -3.86 2.71 11.43
C ASP A 169 -4.59 1.99 10.29
N ILE A 170 -3.98 1.91 9.10
CA ILE A 170 -4.57 1.20 7.96
C ILE A 170 -4.38 -0.30 8.17
N ASP A 171 -5.47 -1.06 8.13
CA ASP A 171 -5.43 -2.51 8.23
C ASP A 171 -4.71 -3.14 7.04
N GLY A 172 -3.75 -4.02 7.31
CA GLY A 172 -3.01 -4.73 6.27
C GLY A 172 -3.86 -5.72 5.48
N SER A 173 -4.95 -6.23 6.08
CA SER A 173 -5.86 -7.13 5.38
C SER A 173 -6.54 -6.47 4.18
N HIS A 174 -6.58 -5.15 4.12
CA HIS A 174 -7.17 -4.39 3.00
C HIS A 174 -6.35 -4.50 1.69
N PHE A 175 -5.11 -5.01 1.79
CA PHE A 175 -4.22 -5.31 0.66
C PHE A 175 -3.94 -6.81 0.54
N GLY A 176 -4.00 -7.51 1.67
CA GLY A 176 -3.79 -8.96 1.75
C GLY A 176 -2.34 -9.36 1.55
N THR A 177 -2.06 -10.65 1.76
CA THR A 177 -0.71 -11.21 1.68
C THR A 177 -0.29 -11.51 0.24
N THR A 178 -1.25 -11.66 -0.67
CA THR A 178 -1.02 -12.17 -2.02
C THR A 178 -0.61 -11.09 -3.02
N PHE A 179 -1.13 -9.87 -2.86
CA PHE A 179 -1.10 -8.84 -3.89
C PHE A 179 0.29 -8.55 -4.47
N PRO A 180 1.35 -8.26 -3.68
CA PRO A 180 2.66 -7.94 -4.26
C PRO A 180 3.26 -9.07 -5.09
N HIS A 181 3.05 -10.31 -4.66
CA HIS A 181 3.61 -11.49 -5.33
C HIS A 181 2.93 -11.72 -6.67
N LEU A 182 1.60 -11.64 -6.70
CA LEU A 182 0.83 -11.76 -7.93
C LEU A 182 1.09 -10.58 -8.88
N PHE A 183 1.26 -9.37 -8.34
CA PHE A 183 1.62 -8.18 -9.10
C PHE A 183 2.93 -8.39 -9.87
N PHE A 184 4.00 -8.83 -9.21
CA PHE A 184 5.29 -9.04 -9.89
C PHE A 184 5.30 -10.28 -10.79
N GLN A 185 4.37 -11.22 -10.61
CA GLN A 185 4.12 -12.27 -11.60
C GLN A 185 3.43 -11.73 -12.86
N ALA A 186 2.53 -10.75 -12.71
CA ALA A 186 1.82 -10.12 -13.82
C ALA A 186 2.68 -9.10 -14.58
N PHE A 187 3.58 -8.40 -13.88
CA PHE A 187 4.45 -7.34 -14.41
C PHE A 187 5.92 -7.60 -14.07
N PRO A 188 6.54 -8.67 -14.60
CA PRO A 188 7.92 -9.03 -14.30
C PRO A 188 8.93 -7.92 -14.64
N GLU A 189 8.64 -7.09 -15.65
CA GLU A 189 9.44 -5.92 -16.05
C GLU A 189 9.53 -4.83 -14.98
N SER A 190 8.61 -4.83 -14.00
CA SER A 190 8.61 -3.89 -12.88
C SER A 190 9.70 -4.19 -11.84
N ILE A 191 10.31 -5.38 -11.91
CA ILE A 191 11.42 -5.75 -11.05
C ILE A 191 12.71 -5.14 -11.61
N LYS A 192 13.24 -4.15 -10.92
CA LYS A 192 14.57 -3.62 -11.22
C LYS A 192 15.63 -4.66 -10.83
N VAL A 193 16.39 -5.10 -11.81
CA VAL A 193 17.63 -5.85 -11.61
C VAL A 193 18.63 -4.94 -10.93
N VAL A 194 18.98 -5.25 -9.70
CA VAL A 194 19.98 -4.50 -8.93
C VAL A 194 21.09 -5.45 -8.54
N GLU A 195 22.33 -5.04 -8.79
CA GLU A 195 23.49 -5.78 -8.28
C GLU A 195 23.43 -5.82 -6.74
N PRO A 196 23.42 -7.02 -6.14
CA PRO A 196 23.33 -7.14 -4.70
C PRO A 196 24.58 -6.55 -4.05
N ASN A 197 24.42 -5.42 -3.38
CA ASN A 197 25.46 -4.80 -2.57
C ASN A 197 25.08 -4.87 -1.09
N ILE A 198 26.03 -5.21 -0.23
CA ILE A 198 25.82 -5.37 1.20
C ILE A 198 26.81 -4.45 1.92
N TYR A 199 26.35 -3.77 2.95
CA TYR A 199 27.20 -2.93 3.78
C TYR A 199 28.43 -3.71 4.28
N VAL A 200 29.62 -3.20 3.96
CA VAL A 200 30.90 -3.72 4.46
C VAL A 200 31.40 -2.79 5.55
N ALA A 201 31.29 -3.24 6.81
CA ALA A 201 31.74 -2.48 7.96
C ALA A 201 33.28 -2.32 7.95
N LYS A 202 33.75 -1.08 8.12
CA LYS A 202 35.18 -0.74 8.13
C LYS A 202 35.52 0.18 9.29
N LEU A 203 36.70 -0.03 9.88
CA LEU A 203 37.31 0.83 10.90
C LEU A 203 38.66 1.31 10.38
N PHE A 204 38.85 2.63 10.26
CA PHE A 204 40.04 3.24 9.61
C PHE A 204 40.36 2.66 8.21
N GLY A 205 39.34 2.27 7.46
CA GLY A 205 39.47 1.67 6.12
C GLY A 205 39.68 0.15 6.10
N PHE A 206 39.99 -0.47 7.24
CA PHE A 206 40.14 -1.92 7.36
C PHE A 206 38.79 -2.58 7.62
N ARG A 207 38.52 -3.72 6.97
CA ARG A 207 37.30 -4.49 7.20
C ARG A 207 37.27 -5.01 8.63
N ILE A 208 36.12 -4.93 9.29
CA ILE A 208 35.90 -5.56 10.59
C ILE A 208 35.84 -7.08 10.38
N SER A 209 36.57 -7.83 11.21
CA SER A 209 36.58 -9.30 11.17
C SER A 209 35.22 -9.89 11.56
N ASP A 210 34.84 -10.99 10.91
CA ASP A 210 33.63 -11.78 11.23
C ASP A 210 33.65 -12.37 12.64
N LEU A 211 34.84 -12.55 13.22
CA LEU A 211 35.01 -13.00 14.60
C LEU A 211 34.74 -11.89 15.63
N SER A 212 34.63 -10.63 15.18
CA SER A 212 34.32 -9.50 16.06
C SER A 212 32.88 -9.58 16.56
N ALA A 213 32.64 -9.11 17.79
CA ALA A 213 31.29 -8.98 18.33
C ALA A 213 30.37 -8.12 17.45
N VAL A 214 30.94 -7.09 16.80
CA VAL A 214 30.27 -6.18 15.85
C VAL A 214 30.63 -6.46 14.39
N GLY A 215 31.19 -7.65 14.12
CA GLY A 215 31.44 -8.13 12.77
C GLY A 215 30.14 -8.35 12.00
N PRO A 216 30.22 -8.44 10.65
CA PRO A 216 29.04 -8.76 9.84
C PRO A 216 28.49 -10.14 10.25
N ARG A 217 27.16 -10.23 10.41
CA ARG A 217 26.47 -11.50 10.72
C ARG A 217 25.37 -11.76 9.71
N MET A 218 25.15 -13.04 9.43
CA MET A 218 24.04 -13.53 8.60
C MET A 218 23.93 -12.79 7.25
N GLN A 219 25.06 -12.46 6.61
CA GLN A 219 25.06 -11.76 5.32
C GLN A 219 24.28 -12.53 4.25
N TRP A 220 24.25 -13.87 4.36
CA TRP A 220 23.48 -14.76 3.49
C TRP A 220 21.97 -14.43 3.44
N LEU A 221 21.37 -13.87 4.49
CA LEU A 221 19.96 -13.41 4.46
C LEU A 221 19.74 -12.25 3.49
N ARG A 222 20.81 -11.52 3.16
CA ARG A 222 20.80 -10.36 2.26
C ARG A 222 21.34 -10.69 0.87
N MET A 223 21.81 -11.92 0.66
CA MET A 223 22.31 -12.39 -0.63
C MET A 223 21.13 -12.90 -1.47
N THR A 224 21.08 -12.50 -2.73
CA THR A 224 20.21 -13.12 -3.73
C THR A 224 20.99 -14.23 -4.42
N LYS A 225 20.46 -15.46 -4.43
CA LYS A 225 21.13 -16.62 -5.05
C LYS A 225 21.27 -16.46 -6.57
N ASP A 226 20.33 -15.75 -7.18
CA ASP A 226 20.24 -15.62 -8.62
C ASP A 226 20.84 -14.27 -9.01
N LYS A 227 21.94 -14.29 -9.78
CA LYS A 227 22.20 -13.16 -10.67
C LYS A 227 21.02 -13.15 -11.64
N PRO A 228 20.24 -12.06 -11.73
CA PRO A 228 19.27 -11.97 -12.81
C PRO A 228 20.06 -12.08 -14.12
N VAL A 229 19.76 -13.13 -14.89
CA VAL A 229 20.21 -13.23 -16.28
C VAL A 229 19.66 -11.98 -16.95
N ALA A 230 20.54 -11.06 -17.34
CA ALA A 230 20.14 -9.95 -18.16
C ALA A 230 19.52 -10.57 -19.41
N ILE A 231 18.22 -10.38 -19.62
CA ILE A 231 17.63 -10.67 -20.93
C ILE A 231 18.15 -9.56 -21.84
N THR A 232 19.37 -9.73 -22.36
CA THR A 232 19.85 -8.94 -23.47
C THR A 232 18.93 -9.22 -24.65
N ALA A 233 18.59 -8.19 -25.41
CA ALA A 233 17.80 -8.33 -26.64
C ALA A 233 18.50 -9.16 -27.74
N GLU A 234 19.65 -9.74 -27.43
CA GLU A 234 20.46 -10.60 -28.27
C GLU A 234 20.82 -11.81 -27.40
N GLY A 235 20.30 -12.98 -27.75
CA GLY A 235 20.38 -14.21 -26.97
C GLY A 235 21.77 -14.83 -27.00
N GLU A 236 22.65 -14.34 -26.13
CA GLU A 236 23.87 -15.05 -25.73
C GLU A 236 23.72 -15.42 -24.25
N GLU A 237 23.55 -16.71 -23.98
CA GLU A 237 23.61 -17.27 -22.63
C GLU A 237 25.07 -17.27 -22.18
N ASP A 238 25.39 -16.55 -21.10
CA ASP A 238 26.71 -16.60 -20.46
C ASP A 238 26.95 -18.02 -19.89
N GLU A 239 27.87 -18.78 -20.52
CA GLU A 239 28.24 -20.16 -20.13
C GLU A 239 29.08 -20.25 -18.83
N ASP A 240 29.35 -19.14 -18.13
CA ASP A 240 30.32 -19.12 -17.01
C ASP A 240 29.72 -19.42 -15.61
N ALA A 241 28.52 -20.01 -15.53
CA ALA A 241 27.85 -20.28 -14.24
C ALA A 241 28.26 -21.60 -13.54
N GLU A 242 29.03 -22.48 -14.18
CA GLU A 242 29.30 -23.83 -13.63
C GLU A 242 30.48 -23.92 -12.64
N ASP A 243 31.33 -22.89 -12.49
CA ASP A 243 32.65 -23.07 -11.82
C ASP A 243 32.75 -22.56 -10.37
N MET A 244 31.65 -22.38 -9.64
CA MET A 244 31.67 -21.91 -8.23
C MET A 244 31.05 -22.87 -7.20
N MET A 245 30.89 -24.15 -7.54
CA MET A 245 30.60 -25.22 -6.58
C MET A 245 31.66 -26.33 -6.57
N ALA A 246 32.94 -25.92 -6.57
CA ALA A 246 34.09 -26.77 -6.26
C ALA A 246 34.93 -26.16 -5.13
#